data_AF-A0A9X3K645-F1
#
_entry.id   AF-A0A9X3K645-F1
#
_cell.length_a   1.000
_cell.length_b   1.000
_cell.length_c   1.000
_cell.angle_alpha   90.00
_cell.angle_beta   90.00
_cell.angle_gamma   90.00
#
_symmetry.space_group_name_H-M   'P 1'
#
loop_
_entity.id
_entity.type
_entity.pdbx_description
1 polymer ?
#
loop_
_entity_poly.entity_id
_entity_poly.type
_entity_poly.pdbx_seq_one_letter_code
_entity_poly.pdbx_strand_id
1 'polypeptide(L)'
;MRHVFYLHSHITAIVCQGVIDHLNLSEQQVQLILQSNYANQLPSFFDKYVKKICGVLVHKKSKTARIGRKVRPLLESFYLDRQARKITPVEDYTLYLPQDKISLFRYLIFQPYCVKYYYIEEGLSCYDSSNFGEPKVFHPKNVFTKNLLPLGGMYKGQYLYNRFPGNTGAYALGKEAFPNEMNVCPITVEIPENYKVQLEAGNLFIFGALMRYGMIPKSMGDKYFQCVLSVLKKKSFYVKFHPNQEEEEIKEIKYLMKMEGIRYQEIPTDCVLEYELMSKRISVYGFVSSLLFYNQILGSGESFSAMNSVYGLLTPESQRIVGRTKEIFLRTSVELL
;
A
#
# COMPACT_ATOMS: atom_id res chain seq x y z
N MET A 1 -8.88 20.45 17.65
CA MET A 1 -9.37 19.29 16.87
C MET A 1 -8.18 18.38 16.55
N ARG A 2 -8.34 17.07 16.72
CA ARG A 2 -7.29 16.06 16.44
C ARG A 2 -7.27 15.64 14.99
N HIS A 3 -6.12 15.18 14.51
CA HIS A 3 -5.91 14.59 13.19
C HIS A 3 -5.31 13.20 13.37
N VAL A 4 -6.06 12.17 12.96
CA VAL A 4 -5.71 10.76 13.16
C VAL A 4 -5.33 10.14 11.83
N PHE A 5 -4.10 9.68 11.69
CA PHE A 5 -3.59 9.09 10.44
C PHE A 5 -3.35 7.59 10.61
N TYR A 6 -3.83 6.79 9.66
CA TYR A 6 -3.54 5.36 9.60
C TYR A 6 -2.40 5.08 8.63
N LEU A 7 -1.29 4.55 9.13
CA LEU A 7 -0.09 4.27 8.33
C LEU A 7 0.21 2.78 8.32
N HIS A 8 0.54 2.27 7.13
CA HIS A 8 0.91 0.86 6.96
C HIS A 8 1.97 0.61 5.88
N SER A 9 2.46 1.66 5.24
CA SER A 9 3.43 1.63 4.15
C SER A 9 4.25 2.92 4.14
N HIS A 10 5.39 2.94 3.43
CA HIS A 10 6.17 4.16 3.24
C HIS A 10 5.39 5.23 2.47
N ILE A 11 4.62 4.86 1.45
CA ILE A 11 3.82 5.83 0.72
C ILE A 11 2.74 6.49 1.59
N THR A 12 2.02 5.74 2.43
CA THR A 12 1.04 6.37 3.36
C THR A 12 1.72 7.29 4.37
N ALA A 13 2.93 6.96 4.80
CA ALA A 13 3.74 7.81 5.66
C ALA A 13 4.20 9.09 4.95
N ILE A 14 4.62 9.01 3.70
CA ILE A 14 5.00 10.14 2.84
C ILE A 14 3.81 11.07 2.59
N VAL A 15 2.66 10.49 2.24
CA VAL A 15 1.43 11.26 2.00
C VAL A 15 0.95 11.92 3.30
N CYS A 16 0.99 11.20 4.42
CA CYS A 16 0.71 11.75 5.74
C CYS A 16 1.60 12.96 6.07
N GLN A 17 2.91 12.86 5.81
CA GLN A 17 3.85 13.96 6.03
C GLN A 17 3.44 15.19 5.20
N GLY A 18 3.20 15.02 3.90
CA GLY A 18 2.76 16.14 3.05
C GLY A 18 1.42 16.75 3.49
N VAL A 19 0.48 15.95 4.02
CA VAL A 19 -0.77 16.48 4.59
C VAL A 19 -0.52 17.28 5.88
N ILE A 20 0.33 16.78 6.78
CA ILE A 20 0.70 17.47 8.02
C ILE A 20 1.31 18.84 7.70
N ASP A 21 2.22 18.88 6.73
CA ASP A 21 2.91 20.11 6.32
C ASP A 21 1.95 21.06 5.62
N HIS A 22 1.14 20.56 4.67
CA HIS A 22 0.14 21.35 3.95
C HIS A 22 -0.88 22.03 4.87
N LEU A 23 -1.32 21.32 5.92
CA LEU A 23 -2.27 21.82 6.90
C LEU A 23 -1.61 22.55 8.08
N ASN A 24 -0.28 22.64 8.10
CA ASN A 24 0.52 23.24 9.16
C ASN A 24 0.13 22.71 10.56
N LEU A 25 0.05 21.38 10.71
CA LEU A 25 -0.40 20.75 11.94
C LEU A 25 0.73 20.69 12.98
N SER A 26 0.43 21.09 14.21
CA SER A 26 1.34 20.90 15.34
C SER A 26 1.39 19.43 15.79
N GLU A 27 2.49 19.03 16.44
CA GLU A 27 2.65 17.69 17.03
C GLU A 27 1.51 17.31 17.98
N GLN A 28 0.97 18.28 18.70
CA GLN A 28 -0.12 18.08 19.64
C GLN A 28 -1.46 17.85 18.94
N GLN A 29 -1.59 18.12 17.64
CA GLN A 29 -2.80 17.85 16.86
C GLN A 29 -2.77 16.47 16.20
N VAL A 30 -1.58 15.91 15.97
CA VAL A 30 -1.39 14.66 15.22
C VAL A 30 -1.45 13.43 16.15
N GLN A 31 -2.07 12.36 15.65
CA GLN A 31 -2.07 11.03 16.24
C GLN A 31 -1.91 9.98 15.15
N LEU A 32 -1.05 8.99 15.39
CA LEU A 32 -0.75 7.94 14.41
C LEU A 32 -1.31 6.59 14.87
N ILE A 33 -1.98 5.89 13.96
CA ILE A 33 -2.36 4.48 14.08
C ILE A 33 -1.47 3.70 13.12
N LEU A 34 -0.68 2.78 13.64
CA LEU A 34 0.27 2.01 12.83
C LEU A 34 -0.18 0.56 12.69
N GLN A 35 -0.09 0.02 11.47
CA GLN A 35 -0.16 -1.42 11.31
C GLN A 35 1.06 -2.07 11.96
N SER A 36 0.83 -3.16 12.70
CA SER A 36 1.80 -3.90 13.52
C SER A 36 3.18 -4.09 12.90
N ASN A 37 3.24 -4.47 11.62
CA ASN A 37 4.47 -4.80 10.94
C ASN A 37 5.21 -3.57 10.40
N TYR A 38 4.51 -2.43 10.30
CA TYR A 38 5.06 -1.17 9.81
C TYR A 38 5.67 -0.31 10.94
N ALA A 39 5.27 -0.54 12.20
CA ALA A 39 5.80 0.23 13.34
C ALA A 39 7.34 0.23 13.44
N ASN A 40 7.98 -0.91 13.11
CA ASN A 40 9.44 -1.04 13.13
C ASN A 40 10.13 -0.45 11.88
N GLN A 41 9.35 -0.04 10.88
CA GLN A 41 9.80 0.54 9.62
C GLN A 41 9.39 2.02 9.51
N LEU A 42 8.79 2.57 10.57
CA LEU A 42 8.36 3.96 10.58
C LEU A 42 9.60 4.86 10.47
N PRO A 43 9.64 5.79 9.51
CA PRO A 43 10.77 6.69 9.38
C PRO A 43 10.96 7.58 10.61
N SER A 44 12.22 7.87 10.97
CA SER A 44 12.59 8.61 12.18
C SER A 44 12.04 10.04 12.25
N PHE A 45 11.69 10.66 11.11
CA PHE A 45 11.04 11.98 11.13
C PHE A 45 9.65 11.95 11.78
N PHE A 46 9.05 10.76 11.95
CA PHE A 46 7.82 10.60 12.73
C PHE A 46 8.05 10.46 14.24
N ASP A 47 9.30 10.38 14.73
CA ASP A 47 9.62 10.14 16.15
C ASP A 47 8.98 11.18 17.08
N LYS A 48 8.83 12.43 16.62
CA LYS A 48 8.12 13.49 17.35
C LYS A 48 6.63 13.16 17.60
N TYR A 49 6.01 12.41 16.71
CA TYR A 49 4.61 11.98 16.80
C TYR A 49 4.45 10.59 17.46
N VAL A 50 5.53 9.81 17.57
CA VAL A 50 5.55 8.43 18.13
C VAL A 50 5.08 8.36 19.59
N LYS A 51 5.08 9.48 20.32
CA LYS A 51 4.46 9.56 21.67
C LYS A 51 2.98 9.15 21.71
N LYS A 52 2.31 9.03 20.56
CA LYS A 52 0.90 8.61 20.41
C LYS A 52 0.70 7.53 19.34
N ILE A 53 1.45 6.44 19.42
CA ILE A 53 1.10 5.22 18.66
C ILE A 53 -0.02 4.49 19.39
N CYS A 54 -1.23 4.57 18.83
CA CYS A 54 -2.37 3.82 19.33
C CYS A 54 -2.57 2.53 18.53
N GLY A 55 -1.97 1.44 19.01
CA GLY A 55 -2.41 0.09 18.71
C GLY A 55 -1.80 -0.59 17.48
N VAL A 56 -1.00 -1.62 17.76
CA VAL A 56 -0.58 -2.68 16.85
C VAL A 56 -1.80 -3.56 16.55
N LEU A 57 -2.45 -3.36 15.40
CA LEU A 57 -3.58 -4.18 14.98
C LEU A 57 -3.08 -5.53 14.50
N VAL A 58 -3.11 -6.52 15.38
CA VAL A 58 -2.83 -7.90 14.99
C VAL A 58 -4.10 -8.48 14.40
N HIS A 59 -4.08 -8.76 13.10
CA HIS A 59 -5.10 -9.59 12.45
C HIS A 59 -4.91 -11.05 12.90
N LYS A 60 -5.17 -11.34 14.18
CA LYS A 60 -5.20 -12.72 14.67
C LYS A 60 -6.39 -13.40 14.00
N LYS A 61 -6.14 -14.20 12.96
CA LYS A 61 -7.10 -15.23 12.52
C LYS A 61 -7.43 -16.04 13.77
N SER A 62 -8.62 -15.83 14.35
CA SER A 62 -9.01 -16.51 15.57
C SER A 62 -8.94 -18.02 15.31
N LYS A 63 -8.06 -18.73 16.03
CA LYS A 63 -7.98 -20.20 16.03
C LYS A 63 -9.21 -20.88 16.67
N THR A 64 -10.29 -20.14 16.92
CA THR A 64 -11.54 -20.66 17.50
C THR A 64 -12.35 -21.40 16.43
N ALA A 65 -11.89 -22.62 16.12
CA ALA A 65 -12.44 -23.54 15.13
C ALA A 65 -13.83 -24.13 15.47
N ARG A 66 -14.59 -23.56 16.41
CA ARG A 66 -15.89 -24.12 16.86
C ARG A 66 -17.01 -23.11 17.08
N ILE A 67 -16.79 -21.81 16.86
CA ILE A 67 -17.87 -20.82 16.95
C ILE A 67 -18.59 -20.80 15.61
N GLY A 68 -19.90 -21.06 15.62
CA GLY A 68 -20.71 -21.18 14.40
C GLY A 68 -20.56 -19.99 13.45
N ARG A 69 -20.63 -20.26 12.14
CA ARG A 69 -20.44 -19.27 11.05
C ARG A 69 -21.29 -18.00 11.20
N LYS A 70 -22.40 -18.05 11.92
CA LYS A 70 -23.30 -16.91 12.19
C LYS A 70 -22.83 -15.98 13.32
N VAL A 71 -22.14 -16.51 14.34
CA VAL A 71 -21.73 -15.75 15.53
C VAL A 71 -20.36 -15.09 15.34
N ARG A 72 -19.49 -15.71 14.53
CA ARG A 72 -18.15 -15.20 14.24
C ARG A 72 -18.13 -13.74 13.78
N PRO A 73 -18.96 -13.30 12.82
CA PRO A 73 -18.91 -11.90 12.40
C PRO A 73 -19.38 -10.91 13.45
N LEU A 74 -20.32 -11.31 14.30
CA LEU A 74 -20.79 -10.48 15.40
C LEU A 74 -19.66 -10.27 16.41
N LEU A 75 -18.95 -11.33 16.81
CA LEU A 75 -17.79 -11.22 17.68
C LEU A 75 -16.65 -10.40 17.06
N GLU A 76 -16.41 -10.60 15.76
CA GLU A 76 -15.43 -9.81 15.01
C GLU A 76 -15.81 -8.32 14.99
N SER A 77 -17.09 -7.99 14.84
CA SER A 77 -17.57 -6.61 14.89
C SER A 77 -17.39 -5.96 16.27
N PHE A 78 -17.72 -6.67 17.35
CA PHE A 78 -17.48 -6.18 18.71
C PHE A 78 -15.99 -5.99 18.99
N TYR A 79 -15.15 -6.91 18.49
CA TYR A 79 -13.71 -6.79 18.60
C TYR A 79 -13.19 -5.54 17.85
N LEU A 80 -13.58 -5.37 16.58
CA LEU A 80 -13.13 -4.24 15.76
C LEU A 80 -13.63 -2.90 16.30
N ASP A 81 -14.88 -2.81 16.77
CA ASP A 81 -15.41 -1.60 17.41
C ASP A 81 -14.66 -1.27 18.71
N ARG A 82 -14.41 -2.28 19.56
CA ARG A 82 -13.62 -2.10 20.78
C ARG A 82 -12.19 -1.65 20.46
N GLN A 83 -11.58 -2.20 19.41
CA GLN A 83 -10.24 -1.81 19.01
C GLN A 83 -10.23 -0.38 18.46
N ALA A 84 -11.20 0.00 17.62
CA ALA A 84 -11.37 1.38 17.15
C ALA A 84 -11.48 2.36 18.33
N ARG A 85 -12.40 2.13 19.28
CA ARG A 85 -12.57 2.97 20.48
C ARG A 85 -11.29 3.17 21.30
N LYS A 86 -10.45 2.13 21.40
CA LYS A 86 -9.19 2.20 22.15
C LYS A 86 -8.14 3.07 21.47
N ILE A 87 -8.19 3.17 20.14
CA ILE A 87 -7.14 3.79 19.33
C ILE A 87 -7.53 5.14 18.75
N THR A 88 -8.78 5.55 18.91
CA THR A 88 -9.28 6.86 18.52
C THR A 88 -9.42 7.78 19.73
N PRO A 89 -9.21 9.08 19.57
CA PRO A 89 -9.35 10.04 20.66
C PRO A 89 -10.81 10.19 21.12
N VAL A 90 -11.00 10.61 22.37
CA VAL A 90 -12.31 10.93 22.98
C VAL A 90 -12.59 12.44 22.87
N GLU A 91 -12.38 12.97 21.66
CA GLU A 91 -12.60 14.37 21.29
C GLU A 91 -12.70 14.45 19.75
N ASP A 92 -13.33 15.50 19.23
CA ASP A 92 -13.53 15.67 17.79
C ASP A 92 -12.23 15.55 16.99
N TYR A 93 -12.27 14.69 15.98
CA TYR A 93 -11.13 14.42 15.13
C TYR A 93 -11.48 14.27 13.65
N THR A 94 -10.49 14.58 12.81
CA THR A 94 -10.47 14.25 11.39
C THR A 94 -9.63 12.99 11.18
N LEU A 95 -10.15 12.06 10.40
CA LEU A 95 -9.52 10.77 10.13
C LEU A 95 -8.92 10.71 8.71
N TYR A 96 -7.73 10.14 8.57
CA TYR A 96 -7.03 9.96 7.30
C TYR A 96 -6.71 8.47 7.12
N LEU A 97 -7.27 7.87 6.07
CA LEU A 97 -7.20 6.41 5.83
C LEU A 97 -6.74 6.10 4.42
N PRO A 98 -5.92 5.06 4.21
CA PRO A 98 -5.67 4.55 2.88
C PRO A 98 -6.94 3.93 2.29
N GLN A 99 -7.01 3.84 0.96
CA GLN A 99 -8.16 3.29 0.23
C GLN A 99 -8.17 1.75 0.15
N ASP A 100 -7.89 1.10 1.27
CA ASP A 100 -7.83 -0.36 1.36
C ASP A 100 -9.11 -1.01 1.91
N LYS A 101 -9.29 -2.30 1.60
CA LYS A 101 -10.36 -3.15 2.14
C LYS A 101 -10.07 -3.62 3.57
N ILE A 102 -9.76 -2.70 4.48
CA ILE A 102 -9.56 -3.04 5.89
C ILE A 102 -10.89 -2.85 6.63
N SER A 103 -11.49 -3.96 7.09
CA SER A 103 -12.76 -3.94 7.84
C SER A 103 -12.76 -2.96 9.02
N LEU A 104 -11.60 -2.74 9.65
CA LEU A 104 -11.44 -1.79 10.74
C LEU A 104 -11.75 -0.34 10.34
N PHE A 105 -11.46 0.08 9.11
CA PHE A 105 -11.66 1.47 8.67
C PHE A 105 -13.10 1.91 8.83
N ARG A 106 -14.05 1.00 8.57
CA ARG A 106 -15.46 1.24 8.83
C ARG A 106 -15.70 1.61 10.31
N TYR A 107 -15.11 0.89 11.23
CA TYR A 107 -15.29 1.15 12.67
C TYR A 107 -14.59 2.42 13.11
N LEU A 108 -13.48 2.82 12.48
CA LEU A 108 -12.84 4.12 12.73
C LEU A 108 -13.72 5.28 12.26
N ILE A 109 -14.24 5.20 11.02
CA ILE A 109 -15.11 6.23 10.43
C ILE A 109 -16.39 6.45 11.25
N PHE A 110 -17.00 5.37 11.75
CA PHE A 110 -18.25 5.45 12.50
C PHE A 110 -18.06 5.66 14.02
N GLN A 111 -16.86 5.99 14.50
CA GLN A 111 -16.70 6.39 15.90
C GLN A 111 -17.41 7.73 16.17
N PRO A 112 -18.00 7.94 17.37
CA PRO A 112 -18.80 9.12 17.67
C PRO A 112 -18.10 10.47 17.47
N TYR A 113 -16.78 10.52 17.71
CA TYR A 113 -15.99 11.74 17.61
C TYR A 113 -15.32 11.94 16.23
N CYS A 114 -15.53 11.01 15.28
CA CYS A 114 -15.03 11.16 13.92
C CYS A 114 -15.95 12.12 13.16
N VAL A 115 -15.55 13.39 13.05
CA VAL A 115 -16.39 14.43 12.42
C VAL A 115 -16.37 14.31 10.90
N LYS A 116 -15.22 13.94 10.34
CA LYS A 116 -15.02 13.78 8.89
C LYS A 116 -13.80 12.91 8.63
N TYR A 117 -13.72 12.38 7.41
CA TYR A 117 -12.55 11.62 6.98
C TYR A 117 -12.13 11.95 5.55
N TYR A 118 -10.84 11.71 5.28
CA TYR A 118 -10.22 11.79 3.96
C TYR A 118 -9.54 10.47 3.63
N TYR A 119 -9.52 10.13 2.34
CA TYR A 119 -8.60 9.13 1.85
C TYR A 119 -7.19 9.71 1.71
N ILE A 120 -6.18 8.88 1.92
CA ILE A 120 -4.80 9.16 1.57
C ILE A 120 -4.34 8.09 0.58
N GLU A 121 -3.51 8.47 -0.38
CA GLU A 121 -3.01 7.57 -1.41
C GLU A 121 -2.26 6.34 -0.83
N GLU A 122 -2.62 5.15 -1.32
CA GLU A 122 -1.92 3.89 -1.09
C GLU A 122 -1.67 3.13 -2.41
N GLY A 123 -0.43 3.17 -2.89
CA GLY A 123 0.00 2.42 -4.05
C GLY A 123 -0.80 2.69 -5.32
N LEU A 124 -0.72 1.78 -6.29
CA LEU A 124 -1.35 1.94 -7.61
C LEU A 124 -2.87 1.80 -7.60
N SER A 125 -3.44 1.23 -6.54
CA SER A 125 -4.86 0.95 -6.49
C SER A 125 -5.71 2.22 -6.57
N CYS A 126 -5.18 3.37 -6.11
CA CYS A 126 -5.87 4.65 -6.20
C CYS A 126 -5.93 5.24 -7.62
N TYR A 127 -5.15 4.76 -8.58
CA TYR A 127 -5.14 5.29 -9.95
C TYR A 127 -6.02 4.49 -10.92
N ASP A 128 -6.50 3.32 -10.51
CA ASP A 128 -7.35 2.46 -11.33
C ASP A 128 -8.82 2.80 -11.10
N SER A 129 -9.46 3.43 -12.10
CA SER A 129 -10.87 3.81 -12.08
C SER A 129 -11.83 2.63 -11.84
N SER A 130 -11.44 1.40 -12.17
CA SER A 130 -12.26 0.22 -11.93
C SER A 130 -12.38 -0.15 -10.44
N ASN A 131 -11.49 0.40 -9.60
CA ASN A 131 -11.58 0.26 -8.14
C ASN A 131 -12.62 1.21 -7.53
N PHE A 132 -13.05 2.22 -8.28
CA PHE A 132 -14.00 3.26 -7.89
C PHE A 132 -15.35 3.01 -8.54
N GLY A 133 -16.24 2.34 -7.81
CA GLY A 133 -17.64 2.17 -8.20
C GLY A 133 -18.55 3.00 -7.33
N GLU A 134 -19.73 3.38 -7.84
CA GLU A 134 -20.78 3.88 -6.97
C GLU A 134 -21.11 2.82 -5.92
N PRO A 135 -21.21 3.19 -4.62
CA PRO A 135 -21.69 2.26 -3.62
C PRO A 135 -23.09 1.83 -4.07
N LYS A 136 -23.30 0.52 -4.28
CA LYS A 136 -24.66 0.01 -4.55
C LYS A 136 -25.56 0.44 -3.40
N VAL A 137 -26.43 1.43 -3.65
CA VAL A 137 -27.32 2.02 -2.65
C VAL A 137 -28.15 0.91 -2.04
N PHE A 138 -27.98 0.70 -0.75
CA PHE A 138 -28.70 -0.34 -0.04
C PHE A 138 -30.14 0.13 0.18
N HIS A 139 -31.12 -0.49 -0.48
CA HIS A 139 -32.52 -0.10 -0.32
C HIS A 139 -33.03 -0.40 1.11
N PRO A 140 -33.61 0.59 1.80
CA PRO A 140 -33.96 0.52 3.23
C PRO A 140 -35.21 -0.33 3.56
N LYS A 141 -35.87 -0.96 2.57
CA LYS A 141 -37.08 -1.77 2.82
C LYS A 141 -36.85 -3.04 3.64
N ASN A 142 -35.59 -3.35 4.02
CA ASN A 142 -35.21 -4.51 4.83
C ASN A 142 -34.50 -4.14 6.15
N VAL A 143 -34.63 -2.89 6.65
CA VAL A 143 -33.91 -2.42 7.84
C VAL A 143 -34.39 -3.11 9.13
N PHE A 144 -35.68 -3.42 9.25
CA PHE A 144 -36.22 -4.04 10.48
C PHE A 144 -35.81 -5.49 10.70
N THR A 145 -35.52 -6.26 9.64
CA THR A 145 -35.07 -7.66 9.76
C THR A 145 -33.54 -7.81 9.72
N LYS A 146 -32.79 -6.72 9.47
CA LYS A 146 -31.33 -6.75 9.30
C LYS A 146 -30.51 -6.22 10.48
N ASN A 147 -31.12 -5.63 11.51
CA ASN A 147 -30.41 -5.33 12.76
C ASN A 147 -29.92 -6.58 13.51
N LEU A 148 -30.29 -7.78 13.04
CA LEU A 148 -29.86 -9.08 13.54
C LEU A 148 -29.13 -9.94 12.50
N LEU A 149 -28.93 -9.45 11.27
CA LEU A 149 -28.15 -10.17 10.24
C LEU A 149 -26.67 -9.80 10.40
N PRO A 150 -25.78 -10.80 10.52
CA PRO A 150 -24.45 -10.62 11.05
C PRO A 150 -23.64 -9.68 10.16
N LEU A 151 -22.91 -8.78 10.83
CA LEU A 151 -21.87 -7.88 10.35
C LEU A 151 -20.73 -8.53 9.52
N GLY A 152 -20.90 -9.77 9.01
CA GLY A 152 -19.99 -10.41 8.06
C GLY A 152 -20.69 -11.22 6.96
N GLY A 153 -21.91 -10.84 6.59
CA GLY A 153 -22.60 -11.39 5.42
C GLY A 153 -22.42 -10.63 4.09
N MET A 154 -21.75 -9.47 4.08
CA MET A 154 -21.54 -8.64 2.88
C MET A 154 -20.09 -8.13 2.94
N TYR A 155 -19.15 -8.36 2.02
CA TYR A 155 -19.21 -8.32 0.56
C TYR A 155 -18.22 -9.36 -0.02
N LYS A 156 -18.72 -10.45 -0.59
CA LYS A 156 -17.97 -11.20 -1.61
C LYS A 156 -18.09 -10.42 -2.93
N GLY A 157 -17.32 -9.36 -3.10
CA GLY A 157 -17.36 -8.58 -4.34
C GLY A 157 -16.78 -7.17 -4.23
N GLN A 158 -15.52 -7.03 -4.65
CA GLN A 158 -15.13 -6.09 -5.70
C GLN A 158 -15.19 -4.56 -5.52
N TYR A 159 -15.21 -3.97 -4.33
CA TYR A 159 -15.00 -2.50 -4.24
C TYR A 159 -13.94 -2.17 -3.19
N LEU A 160 -12.74 -1.81 -3.66
CA LEU A 160 -11.66 -1.27 -2.81
C LEU A 160 -12.10 0.04 -2.17
N TYR A 161 -13.12 0.66 -2.77
CA TYR A 161 -13.69 1.91 -2.36
C TYR A 161 -15.18 1.74 -2.03
N ASN A 162 -15.52 1.69 -0.74
CA ASN A 162 -16.88 1.98 -0.32
C ASN A 162 -16.89 3.44 0.13
N ARG A 163 -17.56 4.33 -0.63
CA ARG A 163 -17.87 5.68 -0.15
C ARG A 163 -18.77 5.55 1.07
N PHE A 164 -18.23 5.80 2.26
CA PHE A 164 -19.03 5.93 3.46
C PHE A 164 -19.54 7.38 3.54
N PRO A 165 -20.74 7.61 4.12
CA PRO A 165 -21.20 8.95 4.43
C PRO A 165 -20.15 9.71 5.26
N GLY A 166 -19.93 10.98 4.95
CA GLY A 166 -18.94 11.82 5.65
C GLY A 166 -17.54 11.86 5.01
N ASN A 167 -17.34 11.22 3.85
CA ASN A 167 -16.11 11.43 3.06
C ASN A 167 -16.04 12.89 2.59
N THR A 168 -14.93 13.56 2.87
CA THR A 168 -14.71 14.96 2.47
C THR A 168 -13.84 15.08 1.22
N GLY A 169 -13.05 14.06 0.87
CA GLY A 169 -12.14 14.07 -0.27
C GLY A 169 -10.96 13.12 -0.10
N ALA A 170 -9.90 13.35 -0.86
CA ALA A 170 -8.66 12.58 -0.80
C ALA A 170 -7.42 13.48 -0.86
N TYR A 171 -6.32 13.02 -0.29
CA TYR A 171 -4.97 13.58 -0.47
C TYR A 171 -4.10 12.58 -1.21
N ALA A 172 -3.35 13.06 -2.20
CA ALA A 172 -2.53 12.23 -3.07
C ALA A 172 -1.36 13.02 -3.62
N LEU A 173 -0.33 12.35 -4.13
CA LEU A 173 0.82 13.02 -4.75
C LEU A 173 0.45 13.68 -6.08
N GLY A 174 -0.48 13.08 -6.83
CA GLY A 174 -0.97 13.56 -8.12
C GLY A 174 -2.47 13.82 -8.14
N LYS A 175 -2.93 14.64 -9.08
CA LYS A 175 -4.37 14.89 -9.30
C LYS A 175 -5.07 13.74 -10.00
N GLU A 176 -4.30 12.85 -10.61
CA GLU A 176 -4.76 11.66 -11.34
C GLU A 176 -5.17 10.52 -10.39
N ALA A 177 -4.75 10.59 -9.12
CA ALA A 177 -5.19 9.67 -8.10
C ALA A 177 -6.68 9.85 -7.84
N PHE A 178 -7.34 8.77 -7.42
CA PHE A 178 -8.77 8.74 -7.12
C PHE A 178 -9.65 9.22 -8.29
N PRO A 179 -9.49 8.64 -9.51
CA PRO A 179 -10.29 9.02 -10.66
C PRO A 179 -11.79 8.87 -10.35
N ASN A 180 -12.56 9.89 -10.72
CA ASN A 180 -14.00 10.03 -10.44
C ASN A 180 -14.38 10.43 -8.99
N GLU A 181 -13.42 10.73 -8.12
CA GLU A 181 -13.68 11.41 -6.84
C GLU A 181 -13.73 12.93 -7.03
N MET A 182 -14.65 13.59 -6.31
CA MET A 182 -14.97 15.00 -6.57
C MET A 182 -13.94 15.99 -6.01
N ASN A 183 -13.12 15.60 -5.03
CA ASN A 183 -12.17 16.50 -4.36
C ASN A 183 -10.86 15.78 -4.02
N VAL A 184 -9.90 15.82 -4.94
CA VAL A 184 -8.53 15.35 -4.70
C VAL A 184 -7.63 16.56 -4.48
N CYS A 185 -7.00 16.62 -3.31
CA CYS A 185 -6.02 17.63 -2.97
C CYS A 185 -4.62 17.07 -3.24
N PRO A 186 -3.93 17.53 -4.30
CA PRO A 186 -2.55 17.12 -4.54
C PRO A 186 -1.66 17.71 -3.43
N ILE A 187 -0.80 16.89 -2.86
CA ILE A 187 0.19 17.29 -1.87
C ILE A 187 1.58 17.24 -2.49
N THR A 188 2.38 18.24 -2.16
CA THR A 188 3.82 18.22 -2.41
C THR A 188 4.49 17.63 -1.18
N VAL A 189 5.48 16.77 -1.39
CA VAL A 189 6.29 16.22 -0.31
C VAL A 189 7.72 16.66 -0.51
N GLU A 190 8.35 17.08 0.58
CA GLU A 190 9.77 17.38 0.63
C GLU A 190 10.49 16.26 1.39
N ILE A 191 11.75 16.03 1.05
CA ILE A 191 12.58 15.07 1.78
C ILE A 191 12.91 15.69 3.15
N PRO A 192 12.60 15.01 4.26
CA PRO A 192 12.90 15.54 5.59
C PRO A 192 14.40 15.80 5.78
N GLU A 193 14.76 16.91 6.41
CA GLU A 193 16.17 17.31 6.61
C GLU A 193 17.01 16.25 7.34
N ASN A 194 16.38 15.47 8.22
CA ASN A 194 17.03 14.41 8.99
C ASN A 194 17.08 13.06 8.23
N TYR A 195 16.48 12.96 7.03
CA TYR A 195 16.59 11.78 6.20
C TYR A 195 17.96 11.74 5.53
N LYS A 196 18.74 10.69 5.82
CA LYS A 196 20.03 10.47 5.17
C LYS A 196 19.82 9.64 3.92
N VAL A 197 19.97 10.28 2.76
CA VAL A 197 19.98 9.61 1.45
C VAL A 197 21.05 8.52 1.45
N GLN A 198 20.65 7.30 1.14
CA GLN A 198 21.49 6.11 1.26
C GLN A 198 22.01 5.61 -0.09
N LEU A 199 21.34 5.96 -1.18
CA LEU A 199 21.66 5.48 -2.51
C LEU A 199 22.35 6.57 -3.33
N GLU A 200 23.14 6.14 -4.30
CA GLU A 200 23.67 7.00 -5.34
C GLU A 200 22.89 6.80 -6.65
N ALA A 201 23.14 7.68 -7.62
CA ALA A 201 22.56 7.52 -8.96
C ALA A 201 22.96 6.16 -9.55
N GLY A 202 22.02 5.48 -10.20
CA GLY A 202 22.23 4.10 -10.65
C GLY A 202 20.98 3.38 -11.11
N ASN A 203 21.02 2.06 -11.09
CA ASN A 203 19.88 1.22 -11.48
C ASN A 203 19.36 0.46 -10.25
N LEU A 204 18.05 0.48 -10.02
CA LEU A 204 17.38 -0.26 -8.96
C LEU A 204 16.49 -1.33 -9.59
N PHE A 205 16.67 -2.59 -9.22
CA PHE A 205 15.77 -3.67 -9.55
C PHE A 205 14.89 -4.06 -8.35
N ILE A 206 13.58 -4.05 -8.57
CA ILE A 206 12.56 -4.34 -7.56
C ILE A 206 11.92 -5.68 -7.86
N PHE A 207 12.12 -6.62 -6.95
CA PHE A 207 11.44 -7.91 -7.02
C PHE A 207 10.00 -7.76 -6.56
N GLY A 208 9.09 -8.35 -7.32
CA GLY A 208 7.71 -8.59 -6.87
C GLY A 208 7.62 -10.00 -6.26
N ALA A 209 6.81 -10.17 -5.22
CA ALA A 209 6.53 -11.49 -4.64
C ALA A 209 5.55 -12.31 -5.52
N LEU A 210 5.82 -12.39 -6.82
CA LEU A 210 4.91 -12.94 -7.84
C LEU A 210 4.62 -14.43 -7.62
N MET A 211 5.64 -15.22 -7.25
CA MET A 211 5.48 -16.64 -6.94
C MET A 211 4.70 -16.85 -5.64
N ARG A 212 5.03 -16.08 -4.60
CA ARG A 212 4.30 -16.09 -3.31
C ARG A 212 2.81 -15.80 -3.48
N TYR A 213 2.47 -14.81 -4.29
CA TYR A 213 1.08 -14.45 -4.56
C TYR A 213 0.39 -15.41 -5.54
N GLY A 214 1.07 -16.47 -5.99
CA GLY A 214 0.51 -17.43 -6.95
C GLY A 214 0.28 -16.84 -8.34
N MET A 215 0.91 -15.69 -8.63
CA MET A 215 0.82 -15.06 -9.94
C MET A 215 1.62 -15.83 -10.97
N ILE A 216 2.79 -16.33 -10.57
CA ILE A 216 3.60 -17.27 -11.33
C ILE A 216 3.55 -18.63 -10.61
N PRO A 217 3.11 -19.72 -11.28
CA PRO A 217 3.14 -21.05 -10.68
C PRO A 217 4.56 -21.45 -10.28
N LYS A 218 4.72 -22.15 -9.14
CA LYS A 218 6.04 -22.62 -8.68
C LYS A 218 6.78 -23.47 -9.73
N SER A 219 6.04 -24.24 -10.54
CA SER A 219 6.60 -25.04 -11.64
C SER A 219 7.26 -24.21 -12.75
N MET A 220 7.04 -22.89 -12.77
CA MET A 220 7.63 -21.96 -13.73
C MET A 220 8.73 -21.10 -13.08
N GLY A 221 9.15 -21.42 -11.85
CA GLY A 221 10.16 -20.68 -11.09
C GLY A 221 11.48 -20.52 -11.84
N ASP A 222 12.01 -21.62 -12.40
CA ASP A 222 13.27 -21.59 -13.16
C ASP A 222 13.22 -20.61 -14.34
N LYS A 223 12.11 -20.62 -15.09
CA LYS A 223 11.90 -19.69 -16.22
C LYS A 223 11.80 -18.26 -15.73
N TYR A 224 11.10 -18.03 -14.62
CA TYR A 224 11.01 -16.71 -14.00
C TYR A 224 12.39 -16.20 -13.58
N PHE A 225 13.22 -17.03 -12.93
CA PHE A 225 14.58 -16.66 -12.55
C PHE A 225 15.47 -16.40 -13.77
N GLN A 226 15.36 -17.19 -14.84
CA GLN A 226 16.07 -16.91 -16.09
C GLN A 226 15.71 -15.54 -16.67
N CYS A 227 14.43 -15.15 -16.64
CA CYS A 227 13.97 -13.82 -17.06
C CYS A 227 14.53 -12.71 -16.16
N VAL A 228 14.58 -12.91 -14.83
CA VAL A 228 15.21 -11.96 -13.90
C VAL A 228 16.69 -11.79 -14.23
N LEU A 229 17.43 -12.90 -14.34
CA LEU A 229 18.87 -12.89 -14.54
C LEU A 229 19.25 -12.25 -15.88
N SER A 230 18.45 -12.44 -16.93
CA SER A 230 18.70 -11.81 -18.23
C SER A 230 18.60 -10.29 -18.18
N VAL A 231 17.76 -9.72 -17.30
CA VAL A 231 17.71 -8.27 -17.04
C VAL A 231 18.91 -7.85 -16.21
N LEU A 232 19.20 -8.57 -15.12
CA LEU A 232 20.26 -8.21 -14.18
C LEU A 232 21.67 -8.31 -14.77
N LYS A 233 21.91 -9.21 -15.74
CA LYS A 233 23.22 -9.33 -16.43
C LYS A 233 23.61 -8.09 -17.24
N LYS A 234 22.64 -7.23 -17.61
CA LYS A 234 22.89 -6.10 -18.51
C LYS A 234 23.61 -4.93 -17.81
N LYS A 235 23.51 -4.81 -16.47
CA LYS A 235 24.01 -3.65 -15.70
C LYS A 235 24.35 -4.04 -14.26
N SER A 236 24.92 -3.10 -13.51
CA SER A 236 24.99 -3.19 -12.04
C SER A 236 23.74 -2.61 -11.41
N PHE A 237 23.21 -3.31 -10.40
CA PHE A 237 21.92 -2.99 -9.78
C PHE A 237 22.02 -2.89 -8.25
N TYR A 238 21.30 -1.91 -7.70
CA TYR A 238 20.71 -2.06 -6.38
C TYR A 238 19.54 -3.05 -6.48
N VAL A 239 19.36 -3.90 -5.48
CA VAL A 239 18.30 -4.92 -5.46
C VAL A 239 17.44 -4.75 -4.21
N LYS A 240 16.13 -4.65 -4.41
CA LYS A 240 15.14 -4.68 -3.34
C LYS A 240 14.24 -5.89 -3.48
N PHE A 241 14.26 -6.75 -2.46
CA PHE A 241 13.30 -7.85 -2.33
C PHE A 241 11.97 -7.36 -1.75
N HIS A 242 10.87 -7.97 -2.18
CA HIS A 242 9.55 -7.63 -1.65
C HIS A 242 9.44 -8.11 -0.18
N PRO A 243 8.86 -7.32 0.75
CA PRO A 243 8.78 -7.70 2.17
C PRO A 243 8.08 -9.03 2.45
N ASN A 244 7.18 -9.45 1.56
CA ASN A 244 6.44 -10.71 1.66
C ASN A 244 7.05 -11.85 0.80
N GLN A 245 8.20 -11.66 0.19
CA GLN A 245 8.86 -12.71 -0.60
C GLN A 245 9.40 -13.81 0.33
N GLU A 246 9.34 -15.07 -0.11
CA GLU A 246 9.77 -16.21 0.71
C GLU A 246 11.29 -16.20 0.88
N GLU A 247 11.78 -16.56 2.06
CA GLU A 247 13.22 -16.59 2.34
C GLU A 247 13.96 -17.58 1.44
N GLU A 248 13.37 -18.75 1.15
CA GLU A 248 13.97 -19.73 0.24
C GLU A 248 14.11 -19.16 -1.18
N GLU A 249 13.10 -18.43 -1.66
CA GLU A 249 13.13 -17.77 -2.98
C GLU A 249 14.24 -16.71 -3.03
N ILE A 250 14.38 -15.90 -1.98
CA ILE A 250 15.46 -14.91 -1.87
C ILE A 250 16.83 -15.60 -1.89
N LYS A 251 17.00 -16.69 -1.12
CA LYS A 251 18.27 -17.46 -1.08
C LYS A 251 18.62 -18.03 -2.45
N GLU A 252 17.64 -18.58 -3.15
CA GLU A 252 17.83 -19.14 -4.49
C GLU A 252 18.22 -18.06 -5.51
N ILE A 253 17.51 -16.93 -5.54
CA ILE A 253 17.85 -15.80 -6.42
C ILE A 253 19.28 -15.30 -6.14
N LYS A 254 19.65 -15.13 -4.87
CA LYS A 254 21.01 -14.72 -4.48
C LYS A 254 22.08 -15.73 -4.93
N TYR A 255 21.79 -17.02 -4.79
CA TYR A 255 22.68 -18.07 -5.27
C TYR A 255 22.87 -18.02 -6.79
N LEU A 256 21.78 -17.89 -7.55
CA LEU A 256 21.83 -17.82 -9.01
C LEU A 256 22.58 -16.56 -9.50
N MET A 257 22.33 -15.40 -8.89
CA MET A 257 23.07 -14.17 -9.21
C MET A 257 24.58 -14.34 -8.99
N LYS A 258 24.97 -15.02 -7.89
CA LYS A 258 26.37 -15.31 -7.60
C LYS A 258 26.99 -16.24 -8.64
N MET A 259 26.29 -17.31 -9.02
CA MET A 259 26.77 -18.26 -10.04
C MET A 259 26.97 -17.61 -11.40
N GLU A 260 26.15 -16.62 -11.74
CA GLU A 260 26.20 -15.87 -12.98
C GLU A 260 27.16 -14.65 -12.93
N GLY A 261 27.89 -14.46 -11.82
CA GLY A 261 28.82 -13.35 -11.65
C GLY A 261 28.15 -11.96 -11.61
N ILE A 262 26.85 -11.90 -11.32
CA ILE A 262 26.08 -10.65 -11.28
C ILE A 262 26.44 -9.89 -10.01
N ARG A 263 26.96 -8.67 -10.18
CA ARG A 263 27.26 -7.75 -9.08
C ARG A 263 26.00 -6.94 -8.72
N TYR A 264 25.62 -6.99 -7.45
CA TYR A 264 24.49 -6.22 -6.93
C TYR A 264 24.76 -5.73 -5.51
N GLN A 265 24.02 -4.70 -5.10
CA GLN A 265 23.96 -4.23 -3.72
C GLN A 265 22.51 -4.33 -3.22
N GLU A 266 22.29 -5.07 -2.14
CA GLU A 266 20.95 -5.18 -1.55
C GLU A 266 20.60 -3.90 -0.78
N ILE A 267 19.37 -3.43 -0.98
CA ILE A 267 18.87 -2.23 -0.31
C ILE A 267 18.37 -2.57 1.10
N PRO A 268 18.78 -1.80 2.12
CA PRO A 268 18.26 -1.93 3.49
C PRO A 268 16.74 -1.90 3.58
N THR A 269 16.19 -2.50 4.64
CA THR A 269 14.73 -2.54 4.86
C THR A 269 14.12 -1.20 5.26
N ASP A 270 14.91 -0.35 5.92
CA ASP A 270 14.56 0.97 6.43
C ASP A 270 14.77 2.10 5.41
N CYS A 271 15.32 1.80 4.24
CA CYS A 271 15.46 2.74 3.14
C CYS A 271 14.09 3.10 2.55
N VAL A 272 13.73 4.39 2.61
CA VAL A 272 12.49 4.93 2.06
C VAL A 272 12.73 5.24 0.59
N LEU A 273 12.47 4.25 -0.27
CA LEU A 273 12.83 4.32 -1.69
C LEU A 273 12.24 5.52 -2.40
N GLU A 274 11.01 5.92 -2.09
CA GLU A 274 10.39 7.11 -2.68
C GLU A 274 11.24 8.37 -2.47
N TYR A 275 11.87 8.56 -1.30
CA TYR A 275 12.78 9.67 -1.05
C TYR A 275 14.10 9.54 -1.79
N GLU A 276 14.64 8.31 -1.91
CA GLU A 276 15.83 8.08 -2.73
C GLU A 276 15.57 8.44 -4.21
N LEU A 277 14.39 8.09 -4.73
CA LEU A 277 13.98 8.40 -6.09
C LEU A 277 13.84 9.92 -6.31
N MET A 278 13.32 10.65 -5.34
CA MET A 278 13.26 12.12 -5.35
C MET A 278 14.65 12.77 -5.28
N SER A 279 15.58 12.15 -4.56
CA SER A 279 16.90 12.71 -4.26
C SER A 279 17.93 12.47 -5.36
N LYS A 280 17.84 11.33 -6.04
CA LYS A 280 18.90 10.82 -6.92
C LYS A 280 18.32 10.36 -8.25
N ARG A 281 19.15 10.42 -9.30
CA ARG A 281 18.78 9.90 -10.62
C ARG A 281 18.90 8.38 -10.65
N ILE A 282 17.87 7.69 -10.20
CA ILE A 282 17.81 6.23 -10.14
C ILE A 282 16.86 5.70 -11.21
N SER A 283 17.36 4.87 -12.13
CA SER A 283 16.52 4.14 -13.06
C SER A 283 15.93 2.91 -12.38
N VAL A 284 14.60 2.79 -12.36
CA VAL A 284 13.88 1.72 -11.66
C VAL A 284 13.45 0.65 -12.65
N TYR A 285 13.73 -0.60 -12.29
CA TYR A 285 13.42 -1.80 -13.06
C TYR A 285 12.55 -2.73 -12.19
N GLY A 286 11.56 -3.37 -12.79
CA GLY A 286 10.74 -4.34 -12.07
C GLY A 286 9.63 -4.92 -12.93
N PHE A 287 8.81 -5.79 -12.35
CA PHE A 287 7.69 -6.41 -13.06
C PHE A 287 6.39 -5.62 -12.83
N VAL A 288 5.93 -5.61 -11.57
CA VAL A 288 4.69 -4.98 -11.11
C VAL A 288 4.99 -4.36 -9.75
N SER A 289 5.27 -3.06 -9.71
CA SER A 289 5.58 -2.34 -8.47
C SER A 289 5.14 -0.88 -8.57
N SER A 290 4.50 -0.36 -7.51
CA SER A 290 4.14 1.06 -7.41
C SER A 290 5.36 1.98 -7.50
N LEU A 291 6.56 1.51 -7.12
CA LEU A 291 7.79 2.30 -7.21
C LEU A 291 8.20 2.62 -8.66
N LEU A 292 7.80 1.80 -9.65
CA LEU A 292 7.98 2.16 -11.07
C LEU A 292 7.20 3.42 -11.41
N PHE A 293 5.98 3.53 -10.90
CA PHE A 293 5.13 4.70 -11.06
C PHE A 293 5.64 5.90 -10.25
N TYR A 294 6.01 5.68 -8.98
CA TYR A 294 6.53 6.76 -8.13
C TYR A 294 7.82 7.37 -8.65
N ASN A 295 8.71 6.58 -9.24
CA ASN A 295 9.91 7.13 -9.87
C ASN A 295 9.58 8.08 -11.04
N GLN A 296 8.45 7.92 -11.72
CA GLN A 296 8.07 8.84 -12.79
C GLN A 296 7.44 10.13 -12.29
N ILE A 297 6.60 10.05 -11.26
CA ILE A 297 5.89 11.23 -10.76
C ILE A 297 6.71 12.03 -9.75
N LEU A 298 7.63 11.37 -9.02
CA LEU A 298 8.47 11.99 -8.00
C LEU A 298 9.97 12.02 -8.37
N GLY A 299 10.42 11.05 -9.17
CA GLY A 299 11.83 10.84 -9.42
C GLY A 299 12.36 11.55 -10.66
N SER A 300 13.67 11.47 -10.84
CA SER A 300 14.39 12.05 -12.00
C SER A 300 14.98 11.00 -12.93
N GLY A 301 14.83 9.71 -12.60
CA GLY A 301 15.31 8.59 -13.39
C GLY A 301 14.24 8.01 -14.32
N GLU A 302 14.60 6.96 -15.04
CA GLU A 302 13.71 6.26 -15.96
C GLU A 302 13.11 5.00 -15.33
N SER A 303 11.85 4.71 -15.64
CA SER A 303 11.19 3.48 -15.18
C SER A 303 11.08 2.46 -16.31
N PHE A 304 11.44 1.22 -16.02
CA PHE A 304 11.48 0.11 -16.97
C PHE A 304 10.70 -1.09 -16.46
N SER A 305 9.65 -1.46 -17.18
CA SER A 305 8.90 -2.67 -16.86
C SER A 305 9.48 -3.87 -17.62
N ALA A 306 9.86 -4.91 -16.88
CA ALA A 306 10.20 -6.22 -17.41
C ALA A 306 8.97 -7.13 -17.54
N MET A 307 7.75 -6.56 -17.48
CA MET A 307 6.54 -7.37 -17.37
C MET A 307 6.31 -8.27 -18.58
N ASN A 308 6.64 -7.81 -19.80
CA ASN A 308 6.50 -8.63 -21.00
C ASN A 308 7.39 -9.89 -20.95
N SER A 309 8.56 -9.81 -20.33
CA SER A 309 9.48 -10.94 -20.18
C SER A 309 8.88 -12.08 -19.34
N VAL A 310 7.93 -11.77 -18.45
CA VAL A 310 7.28 -12.75 -17.55
C VAL A 310 5.78 -12.90 -17.79
N TYR A 311 5.18 -12.12 -18.69
CA TYR A 311 3.73 -12.11 -18.92
C TYR A 311 3.18 -13.49 -19.33
N GLY A 312 3.93 -14.21 -20.16
CA GLY A 312 3.60 -15.58 -20.57
C GLY A 312 3.73 -16.62 -19.45
N LEU A 313 4.37 -16.27 -18.33
CA LEU A 313 4.53 -17.15 -17.16
C LEU A 313 3.40 -16.97 -16.14
N LEU A 314 2.60 -15.91 -16.28
CA LEU A 314 1.50 -15.60 -15.37
C LEU A 314 0.33 -16.59 -15.50
N THR A 315 -0.39 -16.78 -14.40
CA THR A 315 -1.71 -17.44 -14.44
C THR A 315 -2.73 -16.59 -15.22
N PRO A 316 -3.77 -17.19 -15.85
CA PRO A 316 -4.78 -16.44 -16.60
C PRO A 316 -5.53 -15.39 -15.76
N GLU A 317 -5.70 -15.61 -14.45
CA GLU A 317 -6.24 -14.62 -13.53
C GLU A 317 -5.28 -13.44 -13.35
N SER A 318 -3.99 -13.73 -13.17
CA SER A 318 -2.96 -12.71 -13.01
C SER A 318 -2.74 -11.91 -14.28
N GLN A 319 -2.83 -12.52 -15.46
CA GLN A 319 -2.82 -11.80 -16.73
C GLN A 319 -3.97 -10.81 -16.84
N ARG A 320 -5.17 -11.14 -16.34
CA ARG A 320 -6.30 -10.20 -16.30
C ARG A 320 -6.10 -9.07 -15.29
N ILE A 321 -5.49 -9.35 -14.14
CA ILE A 321 -5.16 -8.31 -13.13
C ILE A 321 -4.09 -7.37 -13.69
N VAL A 322 -2.98 -7.94 -14.14
CA VAL A 322 -1.86 -7.21 -14.74
C VAL A 322 -2.32 -6.48 -15.98
N GLY A 323 -3.13 -7.07 -16.85
CA GLY A 323 -3.65 -6.41 -18.05
C GLY A 323 -4.44 -5.14 -17.75
N ARG A 324 -5.20 -5.10 -16.65
CA ARG A 324 -5.90 -3.88 -16.20
C ARG A 324 -4.92 -2.82 -15.70
N THR A 325 -3.91 -3.22 -14.94
CA THR A 325 -2.88 -2.29 -14.46
C THR A 325 -1.83 -1.97 -15.51
N LYS A 326 -1.74 -2.76 -16.59
CA LYS A 326 -0.75 -2.63 -17.68
C LYS A 326 -0.89 -1.30 -18.37
N GLU A 327 -2.10 -0.76 -18.51
CA GLU A 327 -2.29 0.57 -19.06
C GLU A 327 -1.67 1.65 -18.17
N ILE A 328 -1.78 1.51 -16.84
CA ILE A 328 -1.12 2.40 -15.88
C ILE A 328 0.40 2.24 -15.96
N PHE A 329 0.92 1.00 -15.98
CA PHE A 329 2.35 0.71 -16.05
C PHE A 329 3.01 1.07 -17.39
N LEU A 330 2.34 0.85 -18.52
CA LEU A 330 2.89 1.12 -19.86
C LEU A 330 2.81 2.60 -20.23
N ARG A 331 1.80 3.33 -19.75
CA ARG A 331 1.86 4.81 -19.81
C ARG A 331 3.07 5.34 -19.03
N THR A 332 3.59 4.54 -18.09
CA THR A 332 4.58 4.97 -17.10
C THR A 332 5.88 4.17 -17.08
N SER A 333 6.22 3.45 -18.15
CA SER A 333 7.54 2.82 -18.25
C SER A 333 7.94 2.53 -19.68
N VAL A 334 9.25 2.54 -19.93
CA VAL A 334 9.83 2.10 -21.19
C VAL A 334 10.00 0.58 -21.13
N GLU A 335 9.59 -0.12 -22.20
CA GLU A 335 9.77 -1.57 -22.27
C GLU A 335 11.25 -1.93 -22.41
N LEU A 336 11.69 -2.94 -21.66
CA LEU A 336 12.99 -3.55 -21.83
C LEU A 336 13.02 -4.37 -23.13
N LEU A 337 13.78 -3.91 -24.12
CA LEU A 337 14.09 -4.65 -25.36
C LEU A 337 14.78 -5.99 -25.08
#